data_AF-A0A2C8ZVM8-F1
#
_entry.id   AF-A0A2C8ZVM8-F1
#
_cell.length_a   1.000
_cell.length_b   1.000
_cell.length_c   1.000
_cell.angle_alpha   90.00
_cell.angle_beta   90.00
_cell.angle_gamma   90.00
#
_symmetry.space_group_name_H-M   'P 1'
#
loop_
_entity.id
_entity.type
_entity.pdbx_description
1 polymer ?
#
loop_
_entity_poly.entity_id
_entity_poly.type
_entity_poly.pdbx_seq_one_letter_code
_entity_poly.pdbx_strand_id
1 'polypeptide(L)'
;MTTVSDAGSALEAAARPVAHNGRMDEIADEVRAVRVDIAQKAFTIGQLVDLDTPALGMEILRAMHESGKESWSAPNMAAHAHASVNSSQPRVAGRPLHQLGSLIPSVISEGMSWLIAGGLLGPAAWSSGAGSEWTISNAGRSALEAGTSLHVEARRKLSQGLHPRLRDAALNNFERGNYEVAVFAAMKEVEVALREAAGFGPDKYGRQLVTDALRLGTGSFVISAETPAEQEGFLQLFLGAVTAFKNPSSHRTVEYSDPDEAADIVHLADLLLRVIDREVANRAAAAADSDDARA
;
A
#
# COMPACT_ATOMS: atom_id res chain seq x y z
N MET A 1 -7.14 47.75 20.02
CA MET A 1 -7.55 46.45 20.58
C MET A 1 -8.65 45.94 19.65
N THR A 2 -8.45 44.95 18.79
CA THR A 2 -7.80 43.66 19.01
C THR A 2 -7.28 43.14 17.67
N THR A 3 -6.05 42.62 17.66
CA THR A 3 -5.37 42.06 16.47
C THR A 3 -5.74 40.59 16.28
N VAL A 4 -5.97 40.25 15.01
CA VAL A 4 -6.08 38.89 14.47
C VAL A 4 -4.75 38.15 14.70
N SER A 5 -4.80 36.92 15.20
CA SER A 5 -3.65 36.01 15.27
C SER A 5 -4.09 34.58 14.97
N ASP A 6 -3.65 34.12 13.81
CA ASP A 6 -3.18 32.77 13.47
C ASP A 6 -3.82 31.56 14.18
N ALA A 7 -4.64 30.84 13.43
CA ALA A 7 -4.99 29.44 13.68
C ALA A 7 -4.58 28.61 12.45
N GLY A 8 -3.27 28.38 12.31
CA GLY A 8 -2.71 27.50 11.31
C GLY A 8 -1.54 26.73 11.90
N SER A 9 -1.73 25.42 12.12
CA SER A 9 -0.71 24.34 12.16
C SER A 9 -1.07 23.21 13.15
N ALA A 10 -2.25 22.60 13.05
CA ALA A 10 -2.65 21.46 13.90
C ALA A 10 -2.97 20.17 13.12
N LEU A 11 -2.43 20.02 11.91
CA LEU A 11 -2.57 18.79 11.11
C LEU A 11 -1.22 18.39 10.50
N GLU A 12 -0.30 17.92 11.35
CA GLU A 12 0.87 17.17 10.87
C GLU A 12 1.38 16.19 11.94
N ALA A 13 0.45 15.52 12.61
CA ALA A 13 0.77 14.34 13.44
C ALA A 13 0.55 13.07 12.61
N ALA A 14 1.24 12.98 11.47
CA ALA A 14 1.41 11.70 10.78
C ALA A 14 2.25 10.78 11.68
N ALA A 15 1.87 9.50 11.71
CA ALA A 15 2.37 8.48 12.62
C ALA A 15 3.91 8.47 12.68
N ARG A 16 4.47 8.86 13.83
CA ARG A 16 5.87 8.59 14.15
C ARG A 16 6.06 7.07 14.24
N PRO A 17 7.00 6.46 13.50
CA PRO A 17 7.29 5.04 13.68
C PRO A 17 7.73 4.79 15.12
N VAL A 18 7.20 3.71 15.70
CA VAL A 18 7.52 3.25 17.05
C VAL A 18 9.03 3.09 17.13
N ALA A 19 9.67 3.92 17.97
CA ALA A 19 11.10 3.90 18.20
C ALA A 19 11.53 2.52 18.72
N HIS A 20 12.20 1.76 17.87
CA HIS A 20 13.04 0.64 18.29
C HIS A 20 14.52 0.94 18.06
N ASN A 21 14.93 2.19 18.26
CA ASN A 21 16.31 2.64 18.14
C ASN A 21 16.90 2.98 19.51
N GLY A 22 17.30 1.94 20.23
CA GLY A 22 18.40 2.11 21.17
C GLY A 22 19.70 2.31 20.39
N ARG A 23 20.13 3.58 20.22
CA ARG A 23 21.49 4.03 19.80
C ARG A 23 21.87 4.01 18.31
N MET A 24 21.06 4.59 17.42
CA MET A 24 21.52 4.95 16.05
C MET A 24 21.81 6.46 15.86
N ASP A 25 21.31 7.33 16.73
CA ASP A 25 21.47 8.79 16.61
C ASP A 25 22.83 9.32 17.08
N GLU A 26 23.68 8.48 17.68
CA GLU A 26 25.02 8.83 18.17
C GLU A 26 26.15 8.21 17.31
N ILE A 27 25.94 8.06 16.01
CA ILE A 27 27.00 7.61 15.09
C ILE A 27 27.83 8.83 14.68
N ALA A 28 29.11 8.83 15.03
CA ALA A 28 30.04 9.92 14.68
C ALA A 28 30.13 10.13 13.15
N ASP A 29 30.27 11.38 12.69
CA ASP A 29 30.32 11.73 11.25
C ASP A 29 31.41 10.96 10.48
N GLU A 30 32.54 10.72 11.13
CA GLU A 30 33.64 9.92 10.60
C GLU A 30 33.24 8.46 10.31
N VAL A 31 32.35 7.88 11.12
CA VAL A 31 31.74 6.57 10.87
C VAL A 31 30.69 6.65 9.77
N ARG A 32 29.84 7.69 9.79
CA ARG A 32 28.80 7.89 8.78
C ARG A 32 29.38 8.00 7.36
N ALA A 33 30.60 8.54 7.22
CA ALA A 33 31.31 8.66 5.95
C ALA A 33 31.95 7.35 5.44
N VAL A 34 32.02 6.30 6.26
CA VAL A 34 32.62 5.01 5.86
C VAL A 34 31.80 4.38 4.74
N ARG A 35 32.50 3.90 3.70
CA ARG A 35 31.89 3.20 2.57
C ARG A 35 31.69 1.72 2.88
N VAL A 36 30.53 1.21 2.48
CA VAL A 36 30.13 -0.19 2.58
C VAL A 36 29.53 -0.63 1.26
N ASP A 37 29.91 -1.83 0.80
CA ASP A 37 29.37 -2.39 -0.44
C ASP A 37 28.25 -3.37 -0.10
N ILE A 38 27.03 -3.05 -0.52
CA ILE A 38 25.85 -3.91 -0.38
C ILE A 38 25.36 -4.26 -1.77
N ALA A 39 25.23 -5.56 -2.02
CA ALA A 39 24.81 -6.09 -3.32
C ALA A 39 25.59 -5.51 -4.53
N GLN A 40 26.92 -5.38 -4.39
CA GLN A 40 27.82 -4.80 -5.41
C GLN A 40 27.62 -3.30 -5.69
N LYS A 41 26.84 -2.59 -4.87
CA LYS A 41 26.68 -1.14 -4.90
C LYS A 41 27.30 -0.51 -3.65
N ALA A 42 28.03 0.58 -3.85
CA ALA A 42 28.66 1.32 -2.76
C ALA A 42 27.65 2.28 -2.10
N PHE A 43 27.60 2.25 -0.77
CA PHE A 43 26.84 3.15 0.08
C PHE A 43 27.77 3.75 1.14
N THR A 44 27.35 4.84 1.79
CA THR A 44 27.93 5.26 3.07
C THR A 44 27.09 4.72 4.21
N ILE A 45 27.69 4.50 5.39
CA ILE A 45 26.93 4.10 6.58
C ILE A 45 25.84 5.13 6.89
N GLY A 46 26.14 6.42 6.78
CA GLY A 46 25.18 7.52 6.96
C GLY A 46 23.95 7.38 6.07
N GLN A 47 24.15 7.09 4.78
CA GLN A 47 23.03 6.88 3.86
C GLN A 47 22.11 5.74 4.29
N LEU A 48 22.66 4.67 4.87
CA LEU A 48 21.86 3.49 5.23
C LEU A 48 21.10 3.67 6.54
N VAL A 49 21.73 4.33 7.53
CA VAL A 49 21.12 4.51 8.87
C VAL A 49 20.09 5.63 8.92
N ASP A 50 20.10 6.53 7.94
CA ASP A 50 19.10 7.61 7.81
C ASP A 50 17.81 7.16 7.13
N LEU A 51 17.82 5.99 6.50
CA LEU A 51 16.63 5.42 5.86
C LEU A 51 15.80 4.67 6.90
N ASP A 52 14.48 4.81 6.79
CA ASP A 52 13.59 3.88 7.45
C ASP A 52 13.67 2.48 6.81
N THR A 53 13.13 1.47 7.50
CA THR A 53 13.22 0.08 7.05
C THR A 53 12.66 -0.13 5.62
N PRO A 54 11.50 0.47 5.22
CA PRO A 54 11.00 0.37 3.86
C PRO A 54 11.92 0.98 2.81
N ALA A 55 12.42 2.21 3.02
CA ALA A 55 13.29 2.87 2.06
C ALA A 55 14.65 2.14 1.95
N LEU A 56 15.18 1.65 3.08
CA LEU A 56 16.37 0.80 3.12
C LEU A 56 16.17 -0.48 2.31
N GLY A 57 15.02 -1.15 2.47
CA GLY A 57 14.66 -2.32 1.69
C GLY A 57 14.66 -2.03 0.19
N MET A 58 14.07 -0.91 -0.23
CA MET A 58 14.03 -0.50 -1.65
C MET A 58 15.42 -0.18 -2.21
N GLU A 59 16.32 0.44 -1.45
CA GLU A 59 17.71 0.65 -1.89
C GLU A 59 18.48 -0.66 -2.08
N ILE A 60 18.30 -1.62 -1.16
CA ILE A 60 18.89 -2.96 -1.29
C ILE A 60 18.33 -3.68 -2.52
N LEU A 61 17.02 -3.64 -2.72
CA LEU A 61 16.37 -4.24 -3.89
C LEU A 61 16.88 -3.65 -5.21
N ARG A 62 17.08 -2.32 -5.24
CA ARG A 62 17.63 -1.61 -6.40
C ARG A 62 19.09 -2.01 -6.65
N ALA A 63 19.92 -2.08 -5.61
CA ALA A 63 21.29 -2.56 -5.73
C ALA A 63 21.36 -4.01 -6.25
N MET A 64 20.48 -4.89 -5.74
CA MET A 64 20.36 -6.26 -6.23
C MET A 64 20.01 -6.31 -7.72
N HIS A 65 19.07 -5.48 -8.17
CA HIS A 65 18.66 -5.39 -9.57
C HIS A 65 19.78 -4.86 -10.48
N GLU A 66 20.41 -3.75 -10.10
CA GLU A 66 21.47 -3.08 -10.86
C GLU A 66 22.73 -3.96 -11.03
N SER A 67 23.00 -4.86 -10.09
CA SER A 67 24.15 -5.77 -10.18
C SER A 67 24.11 -6.75 -11.36
N GLY A 68 22.91 -7.01 -11.91
CA GLY A 68 22.67 -8.06 -12.90
C GLY A 68 22.79 -9.51 -12.39
N LYS A 69 23.02 -9.72 -11.09
CA LYS A 69 23.14 -11.06 -10.50
C LYS A 69 21.76 -11.72 -10.33
N GLU A 70 21.66 -13.01 -10.67
CA GLU A 70 20.38 -13.74 -10.65
C GLU A 70 19.89 -14.09 -9.24
N SER A 71 20.81 -14.31 -8.30
CA SER A 71 20.51 -14.71 -6.92
C SER A 71 21.45 -14.11 -5.88
N TRP A 72 20.94 -14.02 -4.65
CA TRP A 72 21.61 -13.38 -3.51
C TRP A 72 21.43 -14.17 -2.23
N SER A 73 22.48 -14.25 -1.43
CA SER A 73 22.44 -14.84 -0.09
C SER A 73 22.68 -13.74 0.95
N ALA A 74 21.73 -13.52 1.86
CA ALA A 74 21.82 -12.47 2.87
C ALA A 74 23.05 -12.62 3.79
N PRO A 75 23.40 -13.82 4.29
CA PRO A 75 24.64 -14.01 5.05
C PRO A 75 25.90 -13.64 4.25
N ASN A 76 25.97 -14.02 2.98
CA ASN A 76 27.12 -13.67 2.13
C ASN A 76 27.16 -12.16 1.86
N MET A 77 26.01 -11.53 1.65
CA MET A 77 25.92 -10.08 1.48
C MET A 77 26.45 -9.34 2.72
N ALA A 78 26.03 -9.76 3.92
CA ALA A 78 26.54 -9.20 5.17
C ALA A 78 28.04 -9.44 5.36
N ALA A 79 28.54 -10.63 5.03
CA ALA A 79 29.97 -10.94 5.09
C ALA A 79 30.80 -10.07 4.13
N HIS A 80 30.33 -9.88 2.89
CA HIS A 80 30.99 -9.01 1.91
C HIS A 80 30.97 -7.54 2.34
N ALA A 81 29.84 -7.04 2.84
CA ALA A 81 29.72 -5.69 3.37
C ALA A 81 30.67 -5.45 4.56
N HIS A 82 30.80 -6.43 5.46
CA HIS A 82 31.77 -6.37 6.56
C HIS A 82 33.22 -6.38 6.05
N ALA A 83 33.52 -7.19 5.02
CA ALA A 83 34.84 -7.23 4.41
C ALA A 83 35.21 -5.93 3.69
N SER A 84 34.27 -5.26 3.01
CA SER A 84 34.51 -4.01 2.30
C SER A 84 34.96 -2.91 3.27
N VAL A 85 34.34 -2.84 4.45
CA VAL A 85 34.73 -1.89 5.50
C VAL A 85 36.11 -2.19 6.08
N ASN A 86 36.46 -3.46 6.29
CA ASN A 86 37.79 -3.82 6.79
C ASN A 86 38.89 -3.55 5.76
N SER A 87 38.61 -3.79 4.48
CA SER A 87 39.57 -3.57 3.39
C SER A 87 39.87 -2.09 3.12
N SER A 88 38.95 -1.20 3.45
CA SER A 88 39.10 0.26 3.27
C SER A 88 39.91 0.94 4.39
N GLN A 89 40.38 0.19 5.39
CA GLN A 89 41.16 0.65 6.55
C GLN A 89 40.76 2.03 7.12
N PRO A 90 39.49 2.28 7.49
CA PRO A 90 39.14 3.55 8.11
C PRO A 90 39.76 3.61 9.53
N ARG A 91 40.86 4.35 9.70
CA ARG A 91 41.34 4.72 11.04
C ARG A 91 40.47 5.86 11.56
N VAL A 92 39.34 5.50 12.17
CA VAL A 92 38.43 6.43 12.84
C VAL A 92 38.93 6.62 14.28
N ALA A 93 39.58 7.75 14.53
CA ALA A 93 40.09 8.18 15.85
C ALA A 93 40.77 7.10 16.73
N GLY A 94 41.47 6.12 16.14
CA GLY A 94 42.18 5.06 16.86
C GLY A 94 41.29 4.04 17.60
N ARG A 95 39.97 4.03 17.38
CA ARG A 95 39.06 3.04 17.97
C ARG A 95 38.83 1.87 16.99
N PRO A 96 38.88 0.61 17.46
CA PRO A 96 38.58 -0.52 16.60
C PRO A 96 37.11 -0.49 16.16
N LEU A 97 36.88 -0.58 14.84
CA LEU A 97 35.56 -0.58 14.18
C LEU A 97 34.63 -1.74 14.58
N HIS A 98 35.03 -2.62 15.50
CA HIS A 98 34.23 -3.76 15.96
C HIS A 98 32.84 -3.39 16.49
N GLN A 99 32.63 -2.14 16.98
CA GLN A 99 31.31 -1.63 17.37
C GLN A 99 30.37 -1.42 16.17
N LEU A 100 30.89 -1.32 14.94
CA LEU A 100 30.12 -1.38 13.69
C LEU A 100 29.89 -2.80 13.18
N GLY A 101 30.58 -3.79 13.77
CA GLY A 101 30.54 -5.18 13.32
C GLY A 101 29.12 -5.75 13.33
N SER A 102 28.24 -5.27 14.21
CA SER A 102 26.82 -5.64 14.25
C SER A 102 25.91 -4.70 13.47
N LEU A 103 26.31 -3.45 13.21
CA LEU A 103 25.49 -2.42 12.56
C LEU A 103 25.21 -2.78 11.09
N ILE A 104 26.24 -3.19 10.34
CA ILE A 104 26.09 -3.51 8.91
C ILE A 104 25.23 -4.77 8.73
N PRO A 105 25.48 -5.88 9.46
CA PRO A 105 24.57 -7.02 9.45
C PRO A 105 23.13 -6.68 9.87
N SER A 106 22.91 -5.79 10.85
CA SER A 106 21.56 -5.43 11.28
C SER A 106 20.80 -4.65 10.21
N VAL A 107 21.43 -3.65 9.57
CA VAL A 107 20.86 -2.89 8.44
C VAL A 107 20.48 -3.84 7.30
N ILE A 108 21.39 -4.73 6.89
CA ILE A 108 21.09 -5.72 5.85
C ILE A 108 19.94 -6.64 6.28
N SER A 109 19.94 -7.09 7.54
CA SER A 109 18.88 -7.95 8.09
C SER A 109 17.52 -7.27 8.07
N GLU A 110 17.42 -6.00 8.46
CA GLU A 110 16.16 -5.25 8.47
C GLU A 110 15.60 -5.07 7.07
N GLY A 111 16.39 -4.56 6.14
CA GLY A 111 15.96 -4.37 4.76
C GLY A 111 15.58 -5.70 4.09
N MET A 112 16.39 -6.75 4.25
CA MET A 112 16.05 -8.09 3.74
C MET A 112 14.76 -8.64 4.37
N SER A 113 14.56 -8.46 5.67
CA SER A 113 13.34 -8.92 6.36
C SER A 113 12.09 -8.24 5.80
N TRP A 114 12.14 -6.93 5.56
CA TRP A 114 11.04 -6.19 4.96
C TRP A 114 10.74 -6.64 3.52
N LEU A 115 11.79 -6.86 2.71
CA LEU A 115 11.66 -7.37 1.34
C LEU A 115 11.02 -8.75 1.29
N ILE A 116 11.46 -9.67 2.15
CA ILE A 116 10.92 -11.04 2.26
C ILE A 116 9.46 -11.00 2.74
N ALA A 117 9.18 -10.24 3.81
CA ALA A 117 7.81 -10.07 4.31
C ALA A 117 6.88 -9.42 3.27
N GLY A 118 7.43 -8.68 2.30
CA GLY A 118 6.70 -8.05 1.20
C GLY A 118 6.44 -8.97 0.02
N GLY A 119 7.04 -10.17 0.03
CA GLY A 119 7.06 -11.06 -1.14
C GLY A 119 7.83 -10.46 -2.32
N LEU A 120 8.67 -9.43 -2.07
CA LEU A 120 9.49 -8.78 -3.11
C LEU A 120 10.68 -9.64 -3.51
N LEU A 121 11.04 -10.59 -2.64
CA LEU A 121 12.00 -11.64 -2.89
C LEU A 121 11.31 -13.00 -2.82
N GLY A 122 11.74 -13.91 -3.70
CA GLY A 122 11.36 -15.32 -3.69
C GLY A 122 12.59 -16.22 -3.65
N PRO A 123 12.43 -17.51 -3.32
CA PRO A 123 13.54 -18.46 -3.37
C PRO A 123 14.11 -18.54 -4.80
N ALA A 124 15.43 -18.58 -4.94
CA ALA A 124 16.06 -18.79 -6.23
C ALA A 124 15.74 -20.19 -6.77
N ALA A 125 15.42 -20.29 -8.06
CA ALA A 125 15.03 -21.56 -8.70
C ALA A 125 16.16 -22.61 -8.71
N TRP A 126 17.41 -22.14 -8.74
CA TRP A 126 18.60 -22.95 -8.60
C TRP A 126 19.45 -22.32 -7.49
N SER A 127 19.73 -23.07 -6.44
CA SER A 127 20.65 -22.62 -5.38
C SER A 127 21.86 -23.54 -5.39
N SER A 128 23.05 -22.96 -5.38
CA SER A 128 24.32 -23.70 -5.40
C SER A 128 24.70 -24.27 -4.03
N GLY A 129 23.80 -24.20 -3.04
CA GLY A 129 24.01 -24.58 -1.64
C GLY A 129 22.72 -24.83 -0.85
N ALA A 130 22.77 -24.64 0.48
CA ALA A 130 21.75 -25.06 1.46
C ALA A 130 20.41 -24.28 1.47
N GLY A 131 19.93 -23.77 0.32
CA GLY A 131 18.60 -23.15 0.21
C GLY A 131 18.47 -21.72 0.75
N SER A 132 19.56 -20.95 0.83
CA SER A 132 19.57 -19.57 1.36
C SER A 132 19.65 -18.48 0.29
N GLU A 133 19.47 -18.83 -0.98
CA GLU A 133 19.53 -17.90 -2.10
C GLU A 133 18.15 -17.36 -2.48
N TRP A 134 18.08 -16.05 -2.69
CA TRP A 134 16.88 -15.27 -3.01
C TRP A 134 17.03 -14.59 -4.36
N THR A 135 15.93 -14.48 -5.09
CA THR A 135 15.83 -13.74 -6.36
C THR A 135 14.70 -12.71 -6.29
N ILE A 136 14.78 -11.69 -7.12
CA ILE A 136 13.75 -10.65 -7.22
C ILE A 136 12.48 -11.26 -7.82
N SER A 137 11.37 -11.19 -7.08
CA SER A 137 10.07 -11.69 -7.52
C SER A 137 9.45 -10.74 -8.56
N ASN A 138 8.33 -11.14 -9.17
CA ASN A 138 7.57 -10.22 -10.02
C ASN A 138 7.06 -8.99 -9.25
N ALA A 139 6.63 -9.17 -7.99
CA ALA A 139 6.24 -8.06 -7.13
C ALA A 139 7.43 -7.13 -6.81
N GLY A 140 8.63 -7.70 -6.63
CA GLY A 140 9.86 -6.92 -6.50
C GLY A 140 10.17 -6.10 -7.75
N ARG A 141 9.98 -6.66 -8.95
CA ARG A 141 10.15 -5.93 -10.22
C ARG A 141 9.13 -4.81 -10.38
N SER A 142 7.85 -5.06 -10.09
CA SER A 142 6.82 -4.02 -10.09
C SER A 142 7.13 -2.89 -9.10
N ALA A 143 7.62 -3.22 -7.91
CA ALA A 143 8.03 -2.21 -6.92
C ALA A 143 9.22 -1.37 -7.40
N LEU A 144 10.17 -1.96 -8.12
CA LEU A 144 11.28 -1.23 -8.74
C LEU A 144 10.80 -0.29 -9.85
N GLU A 145 9.85 -0.72 -10.68
CA GLU A 145 9.22 0.11 -11.71
C GLU A 145 8.46 1.29 -11.10
N ALA A 146 7.70 1.07 -10.02
CA ALA A 146 7.05 2.12 -9.27
C ALA A 146 8.02 3.05 -8.52
N GLY A 147 9.20 2.51 -8.15
CA GLY A 147 10.32 3.28 -7.58
C GLY A 147 10.16 3.68 -6.11
N THR A 148 9.06 3.30 -5.44
CA THR A 148 8.74 3.71 -4.06
C THR A 148 8.27 2.55 -3.18
N SER A 149 8.59 2.60 -1.88
CA SER A 149 8.06 1.68 -0.87
C SER A 149 6.56 1.86 -0.63
N LEU A 150 6.02 3.06 -0.90
CA LEU A 150 4.58 3.36 -0.74
C LEU A 150 3.71 2.43 -1.57
N HIS A 151 4.15 2.06 -2.78
CA HIS A 151 3.42 1.09 -3.61
C HIS A 151 3.30 -0.28 -2.93
N VAL A 152 4.37 -0.73 -2.26
CA VAL A 152 4.41 -2.03 -1.56
C VAL A 152 3.49 -2.00 -0.35
N GLU A 153 3.46 -0.89 0.37
CA GLU A 153 2.62 -0.70 1.55
C GLU A 153 1.14 -0.59 1.18
N ALA A 154 0.82 0.24 0.19
CA ALA A 154 -0.53 0.37 -0.36
C ALA A 154 -1.07 -0.98 -0.88
N ARG A 155 -0.23 -1.74 -1.58
CA ARG A 155 -0.55 -3.12 -2.01
C ARG A 155 -0.85 -4.03 -0.83
N ARG A 156 -0.03 -4.01 0.24
CA ARG A 156 -0.29 -4.81 1.44
C ARG A 156 -1.63 -4.46 2.06
N LYS A 157 -1.98 -3.16 2.13
CA LYS A 157 -3.31 -2.71 2.60
C LYS A 157 -4.43 -3.36 1.76
N LEU A 158 -4.29 -3.39 0.43
CA LEU A 158 -5.27 -4.00 -0.48
C LEU A 158 -5.31 -5.55 -0.46
N SER A 159 -4.21 -6.20 -0.11
CA SER A 159 -4.05 -7.65 -0.33
C SER A 159 -4.91 -8.54 0.58
N GLN A 160 -5.49 -8.02 1.67
CA GLN A 160 -6.26 -8.81 2.62
C GLN A 160 -7.72 -8.42 2.62
N GLY A 161 -8.58 -9.38 2.28
CA GLY A 161 -10.01 -9.24 2.51
C GLY A 161 -10.72 -8.26 1.58
N LEU A 162 -10.19 -7.89 0.42
CA LEU A 162 -10.98 -7.14 -0.58
C LEU A 162 -12.19 -7.94 -1.05
N HIS A 163 -13.25 -7.23 -1.43
CA HIS A 163 -14.48 -7.73 -2.02
C HIS A 163 -14.15 -8.44 -3.33
N PRO A 164 -14.75 -9.62 -3.62
CA PRO A 164 -14.40 -10.41 -4.80
C PRO A 164 -14.40 -9.63 -6.12
N ARG A 165 -15.41 -8.77 -6.35
CA ARG A 165 -15.48 -7.90 -7.55
C ARG A 165 -14.24 -7.01 -7.74
N LEU A 166 -13.65 -6.52 -6.65
CA LEU A 166 -12.48 -5.63 -6.72
C LEU A 166 -11.19 -6.38 -6.99
N ARG A 167 -11.07 -7.63 -6.52
CA ARG A 167 -9.92 -8.48 -6.85
C ARG A 167 -9.80 -8.69 -8.35
N ASP A 168 -10.93 -8.92 -9.00
CA ASP A 168 -10.95 -9.18 -10.44
C ASP A 168 -10.80 -7.90 -11.26
N ALA A 169 -11.48 -6.82 -10.86
CA ALA A 169 -11.55 -5.59 -11.65
C ALA A 169 -10.39 -4.62 -11.42
N ALA A 170 -9.93 -4.44 -10.17
CA ALA A 170 -9.05 -3.34 -9.79
C ALA A 170 -7.63 -3.79 -9.42
N LEU A 171 -7.49 -4.91 -8.69
CA LEU A 171 -6.20 -5.31 -8.09
C LEU A 171 -5.09 -5.48 -9.13
N ASN A 172 -5.36 -6.12 -10.26
CA ASN A 172 -4.37 -6.32 -11.31
C ASN A 172 -3.81 -5.01 -11.90
N ASN A 173 -4.64 -3.97 -11.99
CA ASN A 173 -4.19 -2.66 -12.46
C ASN A 173 -3.37 -1.95 -11.38
N PHE A 174 -3.80 -2.05 -10.12
CA PHE A 174 -3.08 -1.46 -8.99
C PHE A 174 -1.65 -2.03 -8.88
N GLU A 175 -1.52 -3.36 -8.97
CA GLU A 175 -0.24 -4.10 -8.92
C GLU A 175 0.75 -3.73 -10.05
N ARG A 176 0.25 -3.12 -11.12
CA ARG A 176 1.05 -2.64 -12.26
C ARG A 176 1.35 -1.14 -12.20
N GLY A 177 0.94 -0.46 -11.13
CA GLY A 177 1.06 1.00 -11.04
C GLY A 177 0.02 1.77 -11.85
N ASN A 178 -0.96 1.10 -12.47
CA ASN A 178 -2.04 1.75 -13.22
C ASN A 178 -3.15 2.22 -12.28
N TYR A 179 -2.82 3.14 -11.37
CA TYR A 179 -3.69 3.54 -10.26
C TYR A 179 -5.02 4.16 -10.73
N GLU A 180 -5.01 5.02 -11.75
CA GLU A 180 -6.24 5.59 -12.32
C GLU A 180 -7.22 4.51 -12.77
N VAL A 181 -6.71 3.51 -13.51
CA VAL A 181 -7.53 2.40 -14.02
C VAL A 181 -8.06 1.55 -12.88
N ALA A 182 -7.26 1.33 -11.83
CA ALA A 182 -7.68 0.59 -10.65
C ALA A 182 -8.82 1.31 -9.92
N VAL A 183 -8.67 2.62 -9.67
CA VAL A 183 -9.69 3.46 -9.02
C VAL A 183 -10.98 3.49 -9.84
N PHE A 184 -10.87 3.76 -11.14
CA PHE A 184 -12.03 3.79 -12.03
C PHE A 184 -12.76 2.44 -12.06
N ALA A 185 -12.02 1.33 -12.19
CA ALA A 185 -12.60 -0.01 -12.21
C ALA A 185 -13.29 -0.35 -10.88
N ALA A 186 -12.68 0.00 -9.74
CA ALA A 186 -13.28 -0.23 -8.43
C ALA A 186 -14.60 0.54 -8.24
N MET A 187 -14.64 1.82 -8.60
CA MET A 187 -15.85 2.63 -8.47
C MET A 187 -16.93 2.26 -9.49
N LYS A 188 -16.53 1.76 -10.67
CA LYS A 188 -17.45 1.17 -11.63
C LYS A 188 -18.15 -0.06 -11.05
N GLU A 189 -17.44 -0.92 -10.31
CA GLU A 189 -18.06 -2.08 -9.68
C GLU A 189 -19.11 -1.69 -8.62
N VAL A 190 -18.88 -0.61 -7.86
CA VAL A 190 -19.89 -0.06 -6.94
C VAL A 190 -21.16 0.34 -7.69
N GLU A 191 -21.01 1.05 -8.80
CA GLU A 191 -22.15 1.47 -9.63
C GLU A 191 -22.91 0.27 -10.22
N VAL A 192 -22.17 -0.73 -10.74
CA VAL A 192 -22.77 -1.96 -11.28
C VAL A 192 -23.54 -2.72 -10.21
N ALA A 193 -22.94 -2.93 -9.04
CA ALA A 193 -23.59 -3.64 -7.94
C ALA A 193 -24.84 -2.90 -7.44
N LEU A 194 -24.79 -1.58 -7.30
CA LEU A 194 -25.96 -0.79 -6.90
C LEU A 194 -27.05 -0.85 -7.97
N ARG A 195 -26.70 -0.82 -9.26
CA ARG A 195 -27.64 -0.97 -10.37
C ARG A 195 -28.42 -2.28 -10.30
N GLU A 196 -27.68 -3.36 -10.11
CA GLU A 196 -28.22 -4.72 -10.02
C GLU A 196 -29.14 -4.84 -8.80
N ALA A 197 -28.70 -4.35 -7.63
CA ALA A 197 -29.48 -4.37 -6.41
C ALA A 197 -30.76 -3.50 -6.49
N ALA A 198 -30.71 -2.42 -7.27
CA ALA A 198 -31.83 -1.53 -7.56
C ALA A 198 -32.78 -2.04 -8.66
N GLY A 199 -32.44 -3.13 -9.35
CA GLY A 199 -33.23 -3.68 -10.45
C GLY A 199 -33.29 -2.79 -11.70
N PHE A 200 -32.29 -1.93 -11.91
CA PHE A 200 -32.26 -0.99 -13.03
C PHE A 200 -31.60 -1.55 -14.28
N GLY A 201 -32.01 -1.04 -15.45
CA GLY A 201 -31.43 -1.34 -16.75
C GLY A 201 -30.10 -0.58 -17.03
N PRO A 202 -29.39 -0.92 -18.12
CA PRO A 202 -28.05 -0.39 -18.43
C PRO A 202 -28.04 1.12 -18.76
N ASP A 203 -29.20 1.71 -19.01
CA ASP A 203 -29.41 3.14 -19.28
C ASP A 203 -29.27 4.01 -18.03
N LYS A 204 -29.34 3.43 -16.83
CA LYS A 204 -29.07 4.12 -15.56
C LYS A 204 -27.59 4.00 -15.20
N TYR A 205 -26.93 5.16 -15.03
CA TYR A 205 -25.53 5.24 -14.61
C TYR A 205 -25.22 6.56 -13.90
N GLY A 206 -24.05 6.61 -13.25
CA GLY A 206 -23.50 7.78 -12.59
C GLY A 206 -24.41 8.35 -11.50
N ARG A 207 -24.44 9.67 -11.43
CA ARG A 207 -25.19 10.42 -10.42
C ARG A 207 -26.67 10.06 -10.39
N GLN A 208 -27.29 9.93 -11.57
CA GLN A 208 -28.74 9.66 -11.67
C GLN A 208 -29.09 8.27 -11.12
N LEU A 209 -28.26 7.27 -11.38
CA LEU A 209 -28.45 5.93 -10.84
C LEU A 209 -28.47 5.95 -9.31
N VAL A 210 -27.47 6.58 -8.70
CA VAL A 210 -27.35 6.62 -7.23
C VAL A 210 -28.54 7.35 -6.61
N THR A 211 -28.88 8.52 -7.16
CA THR A 211 -30.01 9.31 -6.66
C THR A 211 -31.34 8.59 -6.80
N ASP A 212 -31.60 7.91 -7.92
CA ASP A 212 -32.86 7.20 -8.13
C ASP A 212 -32.92 5.89 -7.31
N ALA A 213 -31.78 5.22 -7.11
CA ALA A 213 -31.72 4.00 -6.31
C ALA A 213 -31.98 4.29 -4.84
N LEU A 214 -31.25 5.26 -4.25
CA LEU A 214 -31.21 5.51 -2.80
C LEU A 214 -32.11 6.66 -2.33
N ARG A 215 -33.03 7.16 -3.17
CA ARG A 215 -33.93 8.26 -2.80
C ARG A 215 -34.75 7.90 -1.55
N LEU A 216 -34.80 8.80 -0.57
CA LEU A 216 -35.61 8.57 0.64
C LEU A 216 -37.08 8.33 0.29
N GLY A 217 -37.65 7.28 0.87
CA GLY A 217 -39.05 6.88 0.75
C GLY A 217 -39.52 6.40 -0.63
N THR A 218 -38.77 6.64 -1.70
CA THR A 218 -39.20 6.35 -3.09
C THR A 218 -38.15 5.64 -3.94
N GLY A 219 -36.93 5.46 -3.42
CA GLY A 219 -35.86 4.74 -4.09
C GLY A 219 -36.13 3.23 -4.19
N SER A 220 -35.61 2.61 -5.24
CA SER A 220 -35.73 1.15 -5.44
C SER A 220 -34.80 0.34 -4.52
N PHE A 221 -33.77 0.98 -3.96
CA PHE A 221 -32.85 0.38 -3.01
C PHE A 221 -32.73 1.25 -1.76
N VAL A 222 -32.89 0.62 -0.60
CA VAL A 222 -32.96 1.24 0.72
C VAL A 222 -31.88 0.56 1.53
N ILE A 223 -30.99 1.39 2.06
CA ILE A 223 -29.98 0.98 3.03
C ILE A 223 -30.59 1.15 4.42
N SER A 224 -30.62 0.06 5.18
CA SER A 224 -31.16 0.05 6.53
C SER A 224 -30.33 0.97 7.45
N ALA A 225 -31.01 1.86 8.16
CA ALA A 225 -30.43 2.79 9.12
C ALA A 225 -31.49 3.17 10.16
N GLU A 226 -31.08 3.70 11.31
CA GLU A 226 -31.98 4.01 12.43
C GLU A 226 -32.85 5.24 12.13
N THR A 227 -32.29 6.21 11.40
CA THR A 227 -32.97 7.47 11.09
C THR A 227 -32.99 7.80 9.59
N PRO A 228 -33.99 8.56 9.11
CA PRO A 228 -33.98 9.06 7.73
C PRO A 228 -32.74 9.91 7.41
N ALA A 229 -32.18 10.62 8.40
CA ALA A 229 -30.95 11.39 8.23
C ALA A 229 -29.74 10.50 7.94
N GLU A 230 -29.66 9.31 8.54
CA GLU A 230 -28.62 8.32 8.23
C GLU A 230 -28.79 7.71 6.84
N GLN A 231 -30.03 7.45 6.41
CA GLN A 231 -30.31 7.00 5.04
C GLN A 231 -29.87 8.04 3.99
N GLU A 232 -30.15 9.31 4.26
CA GLU A 232 -29.66 10.43 3.46
C GLU A 232 -28.12 10.49 3.48
N GLY A 233 -27.49 10.22 4.63
CA GLY A 233 -26.04 10.10 4.75
C GLY A 233 -25.45 9.05 3.81
N PHE A 234 -26.07 7.87 3.71
CA PHE A 234 -25.65 6.86 2.74
C PHE A 234 -25.83 7.33 1.29
N LEU A 235 -26.99 7.93 0.96
CA LEU A 235 -27.20 8.51 -0.37
C LEU A 235 -26.06 9.49 -0.71
N GLN A 236 -25.73 10.42 0.18
CA GLN A 236 -24.68 11.41 -0.01
C GLN A 236 -23.30 10.78 -0.14
N LEU A 237 -23.00 9.75 0.66
CA LEU A 237 -21.74 9.01 0.61
C LEU A 237 -21.56 8.32 -0.75
N PHE A 238 -22.54 7.55 -1.20
CA PHE A 238 -22.48 6.87 -2.51
C PHE A 238 -22.40 7.89 -3.65
N LEU A 239 -23.18 8.97 -3.57
CA LEU A 239 -23.23 10.01 -4.60
C LEU A 239 -21.89 10.74 -4.71
N GLY A 240 -21.32 11.13 -3.56
CA GLY A 240 -20.03 11.77 -3.45
C GLY A 240 -18.92 10.88 -3.97
N ALA A 241 -18.89 9.62 -3.56
CA ALA A 241 -17.87 8.66 -4.00
C ALA A 241 -17.89 8.48 -5.53
N VAL A 242 -19.04 8.16 -6.13
CA VAL A 242 -19.15 7.98 -7.59
C VAL A 242 -18.80 9.27 -8.34
N THR A 243 -19.27 10.42 -7.84
CA THR A 243 -19.05 11.70 -8.52
C THR A 243 -17.59 12.17 -8.41
N ALA A 244 -16.93 11.92 -7.29
CA ALA A 244 -15.56 12.37 -7.05
C ALA A 244 -14.52 11.45 -7.72
N PHE A 245 -14.71 10.12 -7.66
CA PHE A 245 -13.63 9.18 -7.99
C PHE A 245 -13.84 8.40 -9.30
N LYS A 246 -15.08 8.30 -9.82
CA LYS A 246 -15.35 7.66 -11.11
C LYS A 246 -15.49 8.68 -12.25
N ASN A 247 -16.29 9.73 -12.02
CA ASN A 247 -16.69 10.64 -13.09
C ASN A 247 -15.51 11.40 -13.71
N PRO A 248 -14.50 11.90 -12.96
CA PRO A 248 -13.37 12.58 -13.57
C PRO A 248 -12.63 11.70 -14.59
N SER A 249 -12.26 10.47 -14.22
CA SER A 249 -11.62 9.49 -15.12
C SER A 249 -12.50 9.02 -16.29
N SER A 250 -13.80 9.35 -16.28
CA SER A 250 -14.70 9.10 -17.43
C SER A 250 -14.61 10.20 -18.50
N HIS A 251 -14.07 11.38 -18.16
CA HIS A 251 -14.08 12.57 -19.01
C HIS A 251 -12.69 13.15 -19.27
N ARG A 252 -11.70 12.82 -18.43
CA ARG A 252 -10.31 13.27 -18.53
C ARG A 252 -9.38 12.26 -17.87
N THR A 253 -8.09 12.35 -18.17
CA THR A 253 -7.05 11.64 -17.42
C THR A 253 -6.90 12.26 -16.02
N VAL A 254 -6.78 11.39 -15.02
CA VAL A 254 -6.52 11.72 -13.62
C VAL A 254 -5.23 11.02 -13.20
N GLU A 255 -4.24 11.80 -12.80
CA GLU A 255 -2.98 11.26 -12.29
C GLU A 255 -3.08 11.04 -10.78
N TYR A 256 -2.79 9.81 -10.35
CA TYR A 256 -2.60 9.47 -8.94
C TYR A 256 -1.11 9.28 -8.70
N SER A 257 -0.45 10.30 -8.17
CA SER A 257 0.97 10.25 -7.82
C SER A 257 1.24 9.51 -6.51
N ASP A 258 0.21 9.39 -5.65
CA ASP A 258 0.28 8.68 -4.38
C ASP A 258 -0.46 7.32 -4.49
N PRO A 259 0.26 6.18 -4.42
CA PRO A 259 -0.36 4.86 -4.41
C PRO A 259 -1.28 4.63 -3.21
N ASP A 260 -1.02 5.28 -2.07
CA ASP A 260 -1.85 5.14 -0.87
C ASP A 260 -3.23 5.77 -1.06
N GLU A 261 -3.31 6.96 -1.67
CA GLU A 261 -4.58 7.59 -2.04
C GLU A 261 -5.41 6.66 -2.93
N ALA A 262 -4.80 6.08 -3.96
CA ALA A 262 -5.48 5.13 -4.84
C ALA A 262 -5.95 3.89 -4.08
N ALA A 263 -5.17 3.36 -3.15
CA ALA A 263 -5.58 2.23 -2.32
C ALA A 263 -6.74 2.58 -1.38
N ASP A 264 -6.74 3.77 -0.78
CA ASP A 264 -7.82 4.23 0.10
C ASP A 264 -9.14 4.40 -0.67
N ILE A 265 -9.10 4.89 -1.92
CA ILE A 265 -10.29 4.96 -2.77
C ILE A 265 -10.79 3.55 -3.13
N VAL A 266 -9.90 2.59 -3.38
CA VAL A 266 -10.29 1.19 -3.62
C VAL A 266 -10.91 0.58 -2.36
N HIS A 267 -10.41 0.90 -1.16
CA HIS A 267 -11.06 0.48 0.10
C HIS A 267 -12.39 1.16 0.36
N LEU A 268 -12.56 2.42 -0.07
CA LEU A 268 -13.87 3.05 -0.04
C LEU A 268 -14.85 2.28 -0.93
N ALA A 269 -14.45 1.91 -2.14
CA ALA A 269 -15.27 1.06 -3.01
C ALA A 269 -15.59 -0.30 -2.37
N ASP A 270 -14.62 -0.91 -1.69
CA ASP A 270 -14.80 -2.16 -0.94
C ASP A 270 -15.89 -2.04 0.12
N LEU A 271 -15.81 -0.99 0.93
CA LEU A 271 -16.79 -0.71 1.97
C LEU A 271 -18.19 -0.52 1.39
N LEU A 272 -18.32 0.24 0.29
CA LEU A 272 -19.60 0.49 -0.36
C LEU A 272 -20.22 -0.79 -0.94
N LEU A 273 -19.41 -1.67 -1.55
CA LEU A 273 -19.86 -2.97 -2.03
C LEU A 273 -20.38 -3.85 -0.89
N ARG A 274 -19.66 -3.88 0.25
CA ARG A 274 -20.08 -4.63 1.44
C ARG A 274 -21.38 -4.11 2.04
N VAL A 275 -21.61 -2.78 1.98
CA VAL A 275 -22.89 -2.19 2.36
C VAL A 275 -24.00 -2.70 1.45
N ILE A 276 -23.80 -2.70 0.12
CA ILE A 276 -24.79 -3.25 -0.82
C ILE A 276 -25.08 -4.72 -0.53
N ASP A 277 -24.06 -5.56 -0.40
CA ASP A 277 -24.20 -6.99 -0.13
C ASP A 277 -24.98 -7.27 1.15
N ARG A 278 -24.69 -6.53 2.23
CA ARG A 278 -25.40 -6.65 3.50
C ARG A 278 -26.89 -6.38 3.33
N GLU A 279 -27.24 -5.32 2.61
CA GLU A 279 -28.64 -4.95 2.41
C GLU A 279 -29.37 -5.91 1.47
N VAL A 280 -28.69 -6.44 0.46
CA VAL A 280 -29.21 -7.51 -0.40
C VAL A 280 -29.50 -8.76 0.43
N ALA A 281 -28.57 -9.16 1.31
CA ALA A 281 -28.76 -10.31 2.19
C ALA A 281 -29.91 -10.10 3.19
N ASN A 282 -30.02 -8.92 3.80
CA ASN A 282 -31.12 -8.57 4.71
C ASN A 282 -32.48 -8.67 4.02
N ARG A 283 -32.60 -8.18 2.78
CA ARG A 283 -33.83 -8.27 1.99
C ARG A 283 -34.19 -9.70 1.63
N ALA A 284 -33.21 -10.51 1.25
CA ALA A 284 -33.42 -11.93 0.95
C ALA A 284 -33.92 -12.70 2.17
N ALA A 285 -33.35 -12.43 3.36
CA ALA A 285 -33.79 -13.03 4.61
C ALA A 285 -35.23 -12.62 4.97
N ALA A 286 -35.55 -11.31 4.88
CA ALA A 286 -36.89 -10.82 5.17
C ALA A 286 -37.97 -11.39 4.22
N ALA A 287 -37.62 -11.62 2.95
CA ALA A 287 -38.52 -12.25 1.99
C ALA A 287 -38.80 -13.71 2.36
N ALA A 288 -37.77 -14.48 2.74
CA ALA A 288 -37.91 -15.87 3.14
C ALA A 288 -38.80 -16.04 4.40
N ASP A 289 -38.60 -15.19 5.41
CA ASP A 289 -39.43 -15.21 6.63
C ASP A 289 -40.91 -14.90 6.34
N SER A 290 -41.18 -14.03 5.36
CA SER A 290 -42.54 -13.65 4.98
C SER A 290 -43.30 -14.73 4.21
N ASP A 291 -42.58 -15.59 3.50
CA ASP A 291 -43.16 -16.74 2.79
C ASP A 291 -43.44 -17.92 3.74
N ASP A 292 -42.58 -18.16 4.74
CA ASP A 292 -42.80 -19.19 5.77
C ASP A 292 -43.99 -18.83 6.69
N ALA A 293 -44.18 -17.54 6.99
CA ALA A 293 -45.35 -17.05 7.73
C ALA A 293 -46.69 -17.12 6.95
N ARG A 294 -46.64 -17.36 5.63
CA ARG A 294 -47.82 -17.49 4.75
C ARG A 294 -48.14 -18.93 4.36
N ALA A 295 -47.25 -19.89 4.66
CA ALA A 295 -47.42 -21.32 4.43
C ALA A 295 -48.18 -21.99 5.60
#